data_AF-A0A2H6ABH1-F1
#
_entry.id   AF-A0A2H6ABH1-F1
#
_cell.length_a   1.000
_cell.length_b   1.000
_cell.length_c   1.000
_cell.angle_alpha   90.00
_cell.angle_beta   90.00
_cell.angle_gamma   90.00
#
_symmetry.space_group_name_H-M   'P 1'
#
loop_
_entity.id
_entity.type
_entity.pdbx_description
1 polymer ?
#
loop_
_entity_poly.entity_id
_entity_poly.type
_entity_poly.pdbx_seq_one_letter_code
_entity_poly.pdbx_strand_id
1 'polypeptide(L)'
;MWRRAWVTGMVGIIYLASCGCQSLEKQALEPLPADGPPLAYSELVERARRQVWAAQEIFYRDNWEELIKASDALHETGQRLAQFSAERVPARCREVWPKPVEEFRQAVLKLRESARQHDAIQSANAFQTLHLVLKQIRPD
;
A
#
# COMPACT_ATOMS: atom_id res chain seq x y z
N MET A 1 -37.61 -49.39 14.79
CA MET A 1 -37.16 -48.04 15.20
C MET A 1 -35.77 -47.74 14.64
N TRP A 2 -35.63 -47.46 13.34
CA TRP A 2 -34.32 -47.13 12.74
C TRP A 2 -34.52 -46.01 11.70
N ARG A 3 -34.70 -44.78 12.20
CA ARG A 3 -34.65 -43.56 11.38
C ARG A 3 -33.86 -42.53 12.17
N ARG A 4 -32.97 -41.81 11.48
CA ARG A 4 -32.22 -40.61 11.91
C ARG A 4 -30.83 -40.87 12.49
N ALA A 5 -29.81 -40.96 11.62
CA ALA A 5 -28.43 -40.71 12.05
C ALA A 5 -27.46 -40.28 10.92
N TRP A 6 -27.93 -40.01 9.69
CA TRP A 6 -27.04 -39.89 8.53
C TRP A 6 -26.98 -38.51 7.85
N VAL A 7 -27.57 -37.46 8.43
CA VAL A 7 -27.61 -36.13 7.75
C VAL A 7 -26.85 -35.02 8.50
N THR A 8 -26.46 -35.23 9.75
CA THR A 8 -25.82 -34.19 10.58
C THR A 8 -24.29 -34.27 10.66
N GLY A 9 -23.64 -35.17 9.92
CA GLY A 9 -22.18 -35.31 9.94
C GLY A 9 -21.44 -34.49 8.87
N MET A 10 -22.10 -34.12 7.77
CA MET A 10 -21.43 -33.58 6.58
C MET A 10 -21.45 -32.05 6.46
N VAL A 11 -22.08 -31.33 7.40
CA VAL A 11 -22.18 -29.86 7.38
C VAL A 11 -21.08 -29.18 8.21
N GLY A 12 -20.43 -29.91 9.13
CA GLY A 12 -19.43 -29.34 10.05
C GLY A 12 -18.03 -29.12 9.46
N ILE A 13 -17.70 -29.77 8.34
CA ILE A 13 -16.34 -29.73 7.76
C ILE A 13 -16.16 -28.58 6.75
N ILE A 14 -17.25 -27.99 6.25
CA ILE A 14 -17.20 -26.90 5.25
C ILE A 14 -16.88 -25.53 5.89
N TYR A 15 -17.05 -25.37 7.21
CA TYR A 15 -16.86 -24.08 7.89
C TYR A 15 -15.41 -23.75 8.30
N LEU A 16 -14.47 -24.69 8.22
CA LEU A 16 -13.07 -24.47 8.66
C LEU A 16 -12.12 -24.00 7.55
N ALA A 17 -12.61 -23.84 6.31
CA ALA A 17 -11.80 -23.41 5.17
C ALA A 17 -11.92 -21.91 4.83
N SER A 18 -12.58 -21.09 5.64
CA SER A 18 -12.62 -19.64 5.45
C SER A 18 -11.44 -18.93 6.15
N CYS A 19 -10.23 -19.47 6.04
CA CYS A 19 -9.03 -18.69 6.27
C CYS A 19 -8.84 -17.80 5.04
N GLY A 20 -9.52 -16.65 5.04
CA GLY A 20 -9.42 -15.68 3.96
C GLY A 20 -7.97 -15.20 3.84
N CYS A 21 -7.24 -15.71 2.86
CA CYS A 21 -6.07 -15.02 2.34
C CYS A 21 -6.57 -13.69 1.75
N GLN A 22 -6.58 -12.64 2.57
CA GLN A 22 -6.72 -11.29 2.06
C GLN A 22 -5.55 -11.06 1.10
N SER A 23 -5.83 -10.58 -0.12
CA SER A 23 -4.75 -10.27 -1.09
C SER A 23 -3.73 -9.36 -0.39
N LEU A 24 -2.44 -9.66 -0.59
CA LEU A 24 -1.32 -8.86 -0.08
C LEU A 24 -1.45 -7.38 -0.48
N GLU A 25 -2.13 -7.08 -1.58
CA GLU A 25 -2.41 -5.74 -2.08
C GLU A 25 -3.43 -5.01 -1.19
N LYS A 26 -4.50 -5.69 -0.77
CA LYS A 26 -5.49 -5.13 0.17
C LYS A 26 -4.88 -4.91 1.55
N GLN A 27 -4.05 -5.86 2.01
CA GLN A 27 -3.34 -5.72 3.29
C GLN A 27 -2.36 -4.53 3.28
N ALA A 28 -1.75 -4.22 2.13
CA ALA A 28 -0.83 -3.10 2.02
C ALA A 28 -1.51 -1.74 2.25
N LEU A 29 -2.81 -1.62 1.97
CA LEU A 29 -3.58 -0.38 2.16
C LEU A 29 -4.12 -0.23 3.60
N GLU A 30 -4.05 -1.26 4.44
CA GLU A 30 -4.45 -1.14 5.84
C GLU A 30 -3.49 -0.21 6.58
N PRO A 31 -3.95 0.71 7.44
CA PRO A 31 -3.09 1.58 8.22
C PRO A 31 -2.03 0.79 8.99
N LEU A 32 -0.82 1.35 9.14
CA LEU A 32 0.16 0.69 9.99
C LEU A 32 -0.28 0.79 11.46
N PRO A 33 -0.02 -0.25 12.28
CA PRO A 33 -0.33 -0.20 13.71
C PRO A 33 0.42 0.96 14.38
N ALA A 34 -0.27 1.67 15.27
CA ALA A 34 0.28 2.81 16.00
C ALA A 34 1.43 2.38 16.94
N ASP A 35 1.27 1.25 17.63
CA ASP A 35 2.21 0.72 18.63
C ASP A 35 3.08 -0.43 18.09
N GLY A 36 3.14 -0.60 16.77
CA GLY A 36 3.96 -1.64 16.14
C GLY A 36 5.46 -1.31 16.20
N PRO A 37 6.34 -2.32 16.15
CA PRO A 37 7.78 -2.07 16.03
C PRO A 37 8.07 -1.23 14.77
N PRO A 38 9.09 -0.35 14.79
CA PRO A 38 9.48 0.42 13.61
C PRO A 38 9.84 -0.52 12.46
N LEU A 39 9.23 -0.31 11.30
CA LEU A 39 9.57 -1.05 10.09
C LEU A 39 10.95 -0.66 9.59
N ALA A 40 11.69 -1.64 9.06
CA ALA A 40 12.94 -1.40 8.38
C ALA A 40 12.72 -0.64 7.06
N TYR A 41 13.79 -0.01 6.56
CA TYR A 41 13.77 0.74 5.30
C TYR A 41 13.22 -0.09 4.14
N SER A 42 13.74 -1.30 3.94
CA SER A 42 13.35 -2.19 2.85
C SER A 42 11.88 -2.58 2.94
N GLU A 43 11.37 -2.82 4.15
CA GLU A 43 9.97 -3.16 4.39
C GLU A 43 9.05 -2.00 4.03
N LEU A 44 9.43 -0.77 4.36
CA LEU A 44 8.67 0.43 3.99
C LEU A 44 8.67 0.67 2.47
N VAL A 45 9.80 0.47 1.79
CA VAL A 45 9.85 0.62 0.32
C VAL A 45 9.01 -0.46 -0.38
N GLU A 46 9.08 -1.71 0.07
CA GLU A 46 8.25 -2.79 -0.49
C GLU A 46 6.77 -2.61 -0.16
N ARG A 47 6.46 -2.07 1.01
CA ARG A 47 5.09 -1.66 1.34
C ARG A 47 4.61 -0.55 0.41
N ALA A 48 5.39 0.51 0.21
CA ALA A 48 5.05 1.61 -0.68
C ALA A 48 4.82 1.10 -2.12
N ARG A 49 5.65 0.17 -2.61
CA ARG A 49 5.45 -0.45 -3.93
C ARG A 49 4.10 -1.18 -4.04
N ARG A 50 3.77 -2.02 -3.05
CA ARG A 50 2.48 -2.72 -3.02
C ARG A 50 1.30 -1.76 -2.93
N GLN A 51 1.42 -0.71 -2.14
CA GLN A 51 0.40 0.33 -2.03
C GLN A 51 0.20 1.09 -3.35
N VAL A 52 1.27 1.44 -4.07
CA VAL A 52 1.17 2.11 -5.37
C VAL A 52 0.48 1.23 -6.40
N TRP A 53 0.80 -0.07 -6.46
CA TRP A 53 0.09 -1.01 -7.34
C TRP A 53 -1.39 -1.15 -6.98
N ALA A 54 -1.70 -1.34 -5.70
CA ALA A 54 -3.08 -1.42 -5.25
C ALA A 54 -3.88 -0.14 -5.57
N ALA A 55 -3.29 1.04 -5.34
CA ALA A 55 -3.88 2.32 -5.68
C ALA A 55 -4.08 2.50 -7.19
N GLN A 56 -3.15 2.00 -8.01
CA GLN A 56 -3.27 2.05 -9.47
C GLN A 56 -4.41 1.17 -9.98
N GLU A 57 -4.60 -0.02 -9.40
CA GLU A 57 -5.75 -0.89 -9.72
C GLU A 57 -7.09 -0.27 -9.29
N ILE A 58 -7.10 0.52 -8.22
CA ILE A 58 -8.27 1.29 -7.78
C ILE A 58 -8.56 2.43 -8.77
N PHE A 59 -7.50 3.14 -9.20
CA PHE A 59 -7.59 4.20 -10.19
C PHE A 59 -8.16 3.70 -11.52
N TYR A 60 -7.71 2.54 -12.02
CA TYR A 60 -8.26 1.95 -13.25
C TYR A 60 -9.72 1.50 -13.16
N ARG A 61 -10.27 1.40 -11.96
CA ARG A 61 -11.70 1.11 -11.72
C ARG A 61 -12.54 2.37 -11.52
N ASP A 62 -11.94 3.56 -11.68
CA ASP A 62 -12.55 4.86 -11.40
C ASP A 62 -13.16 4.95 -9.98
N ASN A 63 -12.62 4.20 -9.02
CA ASN A 63 -13.09 4.24 -7.64
C ASN A 63 -12.35 5.32 -6.84
N TRP A 64 -12.75 6.56 -7.05
CA TRP A 64 -12.11 7.75 -6.50
C TRP A 64 -12.10 7.81 -4.97
N GLU A 65 -13.16 7.36 -4.31
CA GLU A 65 -13.23 7.35 -2.85
C GLU A 65 -12.20 6.39 -2.24
N GLU A 66 -12.04 5.21 -2.83
CA GLU A 66 -11.04 4.24 -2.41
C GLU A 66 -9.62 4.72 -2.77
N LEU A 67 -9.46 5.47 -3.85
CA LEU A 67 -8.18 6.08 -4.24
C LEU A 67 -7.71 7.13 -3.22
N ILE A 68 -8.64 7.93 -2.67
CA ILE A 68 -8.34 8.88 -1.59
C ILE A 68 -7.84 8.14 -0.35
N LYS A 69 -8.50 7.04 0.05
CA LYS A 69 -8.08 6.21 1.19
C LYS A 69 -6.72 5.56 0.95
N ALA A 70 -6.49 5.05 -0.25
CA ALA A 70 -5.20 4.48 -0.64
C ALA A 70 -4.08 5.54 -0.60
N SER A 71 -4.40 6.77 -1.00
CA SER A 71 -3.47 7.91 -0.91
C SER A 71 -3.13 8.25 0.55
N ASP A 72 -4.08 8.14 1.48
CA ASP A 72 -3.83 8.34 2.91
C ASP A 72 -2.87 7.27 3.47
N ALA A 73 -3.05 6.00 3.09
CA ALA A 73 -2.15 4.91 3.47
C ALA A 73 -0.74 5.07 2.86
N LEU A 74 -0.64 5.53 1.61
CA LEU A 74 0.62 5.88 0.95
C LEU A 74 1.31 7.05 1.66
N HIS A 75 0.54 8.04 2.10
CA HIS A 75 1.07 9.22 2.77
C HIS A 75 1.71 8.83 4.10
N GLU A 76 1.06 7.98 4.89
CA GLU A 76 1.63 7.45 6.13
C GLU A 76 2.97 6.74 5.89
N THR A 77 3.04 5.87 4.88
CA THR A 77 4.30 5.20 4.51
C THR A 77 5.37 6.22 4.12
N GLY A 78 5.02 7.26 3.36
CA GLY A 78 5.92 8.37 3.02
C GLY A 78 6.39 9.18 4.24
N GLN A 79 5.55 9.36 5.26
CA GLN A 79 5.94 9.99 6.52
C GLN A 79 7.00 9.16 7.25
N ARG A 80 6.83 7.85 7.32
CA ARG A 80 7.79 6.95 7.96
C ARG A 80 9.10 6.85 7.19
N LEU A 81 9.04 6.82 5.85
CA LEU A 81 10.25 6.87 5.00
C LEU A 81 11.09 8.14 5.26
N ALA A 82 10.44 9.29 5.46
CA ALA A 82 11.13 10.55 5.72
C ALA A 82 11.90 10.61 7.06
N GLN A 83 11.68 9.63 7.95
CA GLN A 83 12.40 9.53 9.23
C GLN A 83 13.79 8.91 9.07
N PHE A 84 14.10 8.30 7.92
CA PHE A 84 15.42 7.73 7.66
C PHE A 84 16.42 8.84 7.32
N SER A 85 17.60 8.77 7.93
CA SER A 85 18.75 9.60 7.55
C SER A 85 19.52 8.95 6.41
N ALA A 86 20.36 9.73 5.72
CA ALA A 86 21.14 9.22 4.59
C ALA A 86 22.06 8.04 4.98
N GLU A 87 22.56 7.99 6.21
CA GLU A 87 23.41 6.89 6.70
C GLU A 87 22.65 5.57 6.85
N ARG A 88 21.33 5.65 7.05
CA ARG A 88 20.43 4.52 7.27
C ARG A 88 19.74 4.02 6.00
N VAL A 89 20.06 4.59 4.84
CA VAL A 89 19.60 4.10 3.53
C VAL A 89 20.74 3.45 2.75
N PRO A 90 20.44 2.61 1.74
CA PRO A 90 21.43 2.01 0.86
C PRO A 90 22.41 3.03 0.28
N ALA A 91 23.67 2.64 0.11
CA ALA A 91 24.75 3.54 -0.33
C ALA A 91 24.40 4.33 -1.61
N ARG A 92 23.76 3.65 -2.57
CA ARG A 92 23.30 4.24 -3.85
C ARG A 92 22.24 5.33 -3.72
N CYS A 93 21.49 5.36 -2.61
CA CYS A 93 20.41 6.31 -2.39
C CYS A 93 20.89 7.54 -1.60
N ARG A 94 22.07 7.48 -0.97
CA ARG A 94 22.53 8.51 -0.01
C ARG A 94 22.72 9.87 -0.66
N GLU A 95 23.33 9.91 -1.84
CA GLU A 95 23.65 11.16 -2.55
C GLU A 95 22.41 11.95 -2.97
N VAL A 96 21.30 11.24 -3.22
CA VAL A 96 20.04 11.86 -3.62
C VAL A 96 19.09 12.09 -2.44
N TRP A 97 19.36 11.50 -1.27
CA TRP A 97 18.51 11.63 -0.10
C TRP A 97 18.57 13.05 0.50
N PRO A 98 17.46 13.65 0.98
CA PRO A 98 16.10 13.11 1.13
C PRO A 98 15.16 13.38 -0.05
N LYS A 99 15.68 13.96 -1.15
CA LYS A 99 14.85 14.54 -2.22
C LYS A 99 13.80 13.56 -2.80
N PRO A 100 14.13 12.30 -3.16
CA PRO A 100 13.15 11.36 -3.67
C PRO A 100 11.98 11.12 -2.70
N VAL A 101 12.23 11.06 -1.38
CA VAL A 101 11.14 10.85 -0.42
C VAL A 101 10.23 12.07 -0.29
N GLU A 102 10.78 13.27 -0.41
CA GLU A 102 9.93 14.47 -0.45
C GLU A 102 9.10 14.49 -1.74
N GLU A 103 9.70 14.13 -2.89
CA GLU A 103 8.98 13.98 -4.15
C GLU A 103 7.86 12.92 -4.04
N PHE A 104 8.10 11.80 -3.37
CA PHE A 104 7.09 10.78 -3.08
C PHE A 104 5.91 11.39 -2.32
N ARG A 105 6.19 12.07 -1.19
CA ARG A 105 5.16 12.65 -0.33
C ARG A 105 4.32 13.68 -1.07
N GLN A 106 4.96 14.56 -1.84
CA GLN A 106 4.25 15.55 -2.65
C GLN A 106 3.41 14.90 -3.76
N ALA A 107 3.92 13.84 -4.40
CA ALA A 107 3.15 13.10 -5.40
C ALA A 107 1.92 12.41 -4.79
N VAL A 108 2.03 11.86 -3.58
CA VAL A 108 0.87 11.30 -2.87
C VAL A 108 -0.17 12.37 -2.53
N LEU A 109 0.26 13.56 -2.07
CA LEU A 109 -0.66 14.66 -1.79
C LEU A 109 -1.38 15.13 -3.07
N LYS A 110 -0.65 15.22 -4.18
CA LYS A 110 -1.23 15.52 -5.50
C LYS A 110 -2.22 14.45 -5.95
N LEU A 111 -1.89 13.17 -5.79
CA LEU A 111 -2.79 12.05 -6.11
C LEU A 111 -4.09 12.14 -5.32
N ARG A 112 -4.00 12.43 -4.03
CA ARG A 112 -5.19 12.61 -3.17
C ARG A 112 -6.06 13.77 -3.64
N GLU A 113 -5.44 14.90 -3.97
CA GLU A 113 -6.17 16.08 -4.39
C GLU A 113 -6.80 15.91 -5.79
N SER A 114 -6.06 15.34 -6.74
CA SER A 114 -6.61 15.02 -8.06
C SER A 114 -7.71 13.97 -7.98
N ALA A 115 -7.60 12.99 -7.08
CA ALA A 115 -8.67 12.03 -6.83
C ALA A 115 -9.93 12.69 -6.27
N ARG A 116 -9.83 13.69 -5.37
CA ARG A 116 -10.99 14.46 -4.90
C ARG A 116 -11.69 15.24 -6.01
N GLN A 117 -10.93 15.64 -7.03
CA GLN A 117 -11.42 16.39 -8.18
C GLN A 117 -11.82 15.48 -9.35
N HIS A 118 -11.66 14.16 -9.20
CA HIS A 118 -11.80 13.18 -10.29
C HIS A 118 -10.95 13.52 -11.53
N ASP A 119 -9.78 14.16 -11.34
CA ASP A 119 -8.86 14.53 -12.41
C ASP A 119 -7.97 13.34 -12.74
N ALA A 120 -8.36 12.59 -13.78
CA ALA A 120 -7.63 11.41 -14.24
C ALA A 120 -6.22 11.73 -14.76
N ILE A 121 -6.03 12.90 -15.40
CA ILE A 121 -4.74 13.28 -15.99
C ILE A 121 -3.74 13.58 -14.88
N GLN A 122 -4.14 14.38 -13.89
CA GLN A 122 -3.26 14.70 -12.77
C GLN A 122 -3.00 13.49 -11.88
N SER A 123 -4.00 12.61 -11.71
CA SER A 123 -3.81 11.34 -11.00
C SER A 123 -2.77 10.46 -11.71
N ALA A 124 -2.84 10.34 -13.04
CA ALA A 124 -1.86 9.60 -13.83
C ALA A 124 -0.44 10.17 -13.72
N ASN A 125 -0.29 11.51 -13.76
CA ASN A 125 0.99 12.18 -13.56
C ASN A 125 1.58 11.93 -12.16
N ALA A 126 0.73 11.92 -11.14
CA ALA A 126 1.13 11.59 -9.78
C ALA A 126 1.64 10.13 -9.69
N PHE A 127 0.93 9.16 -10.30
CA PHE A 127 1.39 7.78 -10.38
C PHE A 127 2.74 7.63 -11.08
N GLN A 128 2.95 8.33 -12.20
CA GLN A 128 4.24 8.32 -12.89
C GLN A 128 5.38 8.77 -11.95
N THR A 129 5.14 9.85 -11.20
CA THR A 129 6.12 10.36 -10.23
C THR A 129 6.39 9.33 -9.13
N LEU A 130 5.34 8.71 -8.57
CA LEU A 130 5.47 7.69 -7.53
C LEU A 130 6.33 6.50 -8.00
N HIS A 131 6.07 5.99 -9.21
CA HIS A 131 6.85 4.89 -9.80
C HIS A 131 8.32 5.26 -10.03
N LEU A 132 8.58 6.46 -10.54
CA LEU A 132 9.95 6.95 -10.75
C LEU A 132 10.72 7.08 -9.44
N VAL A 133 10.08 7.58 -8.39
CA VAL A 133 10.70 7.67 -7.07
C VAL A 133 10.98 6.28 -6.51
N LEU A 134 10.03 5.35 -6.55
CA LEU A 134 10.22 3.98 -6.04
C LEU A 134 11.38 3.25 -6.73
N LYS A 135 11.65 3.57 -8.00
CA LYS A 135 12.83 3.08 -8.72
C LYS A 135 14.13 3.68 -8.17
N GLN A 136 14.13 4.95 -7.73
CA GLN A 136 15.30 5.61 -7.16
C GLN A 136 15.63 5.12 -5.75
N ILE A 137 14.61 4.84 -4.94
CA ILE A 137 14.75 4.44 -3.52
C ILE A 137 14.68 2.93 -3.31
N ARG A 138 14.95 2.12 -4.34
CA ARG A 138 14.89 0.65 -4.21
C ARG A 138 15.83 0.15 -3.09
N PRO A 139 15.45 -0.90 -2.34
CA PRO A 139 16.34 -1.60 -1.38
C PRO A 139 17.35 -2.49 -2.11
N ASP A 140 18.52 -2.74 -1.50
CA ASP A 140 19.65 -3.48 -2.11
C ASP A 140 19.27 -4.84 -2.71
#